data_AF-A0AAP2GM91-F1
#
_entry.id   AF-A0AAP2GM91-F1
#
_cell.length_a   1.000
_cell.length_b   1.000
_cell.length_c   1.000
_cell.angle_alpha   90.00
_cell.angle_beta   90.00
_cell.angle_gamma   90.00
#
_symmetry.space_group_name_H-M   'P 1'
#
loop_
_entity.id
_entity.type
_entity.pdbx_description
1 polymer ?
#
loop_
_entity_poly.entity_id
_entity_poly.type
_entity_poly.pdbx_seq_one_letter_code
_entity_poly.pdbx_strand_id
1 'polypeptide(L)'
;MQYFTEAPVSLKADMQDEIIEIKLWGLYLLSTRASIYNEILEASLDHGPVEKNPQKPGRITFRFKVKEWESKIKKLLYLHRIPVIVTSNVSYYPASFTRQPQMVA
;
A
#
# COMPACT_ATOMS: atom_id res chain seq x y z
N MET A 1 0.36 -24.73 20.44
CA MET A 1 1.39 -23.89 19.80
C MET A 1 1.39 -24.21 18.31
N GLN A 2 0.57 -23.53 17.51
CA GLN A 2 0.62 -23.65 16.05
C GLN A 2 1.56 -22.55 15.52
N TYR A 3 2.59 -22.97 14.79
CA TYR A 3 3.53 -22.08 14.14
C TYR A 3 2.92 -21.58 12.83
N PHE A 4 2.78 -20.26 12.71
CA PHE A 4 2.39 -19.61 11.47
C PHE A 4 3.61 -19.59 10.54
N THR A 5 3.65 -20.49 9.57
CA THR A 5 4.55 -20.36 8.42
C THR A 5 3.93 -19.31 7.48
N GLU A 6 4.28 -18.04 7.68
CA GLU A 6 4.04 -16.99 6.68
C GLU A 6 4.91 -17.29 5.47
N ALA A 7 4.40 -18.06 4.51
CA ALA A 7 4.97 -18.10 3.18
C ALA A 7 4.82 -16.69 2.56
N PRO A 8 5.87 -16.09 1.98
CA PRO A 8 5.75 -14.80 1.34
C PRO A 8 4.74 -14.92 0.21
N VAL A 9 3.79 -14.00 0.16
CA VAL A 9 2.79 -13.90 -0.92
C VAL A 9 3.54 -13.83 -2.24
N SER A 10 3.58 -14.93 -2.99
CA SER A 10 4.05 -14.93 -4.37
C SER A 10 3.06 -14.12 -5.20
N LEU A 11 3.36 -12.83 -5.34
CA LEU A 11 2.73 -11.97 -6.35
C LEU A 11 2.92 -12.65 -7.71
N LYS A 12 1.81 -12.98 -8.39
CA LYS A 12 1.85 -13.50 -9.75
C LYS A 12 2.68 -12.54 -10.61
N ALA A 13 3.53 -13.06 -11.49
CA ALA A 13 4.45 -12.26 -12.29
C ALA A 13 3.75 -11.11 -13.04
N ASP A 14 2.52 -11.33 -13.52
CA ASP A 14 1.68 -10.31 -14.18
C ASP A 14 1.31 -9.12 -13.28
N MET A 15 1.20 -9.31 -11.96
CA MET A 15 0.81 -8.25 -11.02
C MET A 15 1.98 -7.33 -10.63
N GLN A 16 3.22 -7.67 -11.00
CA GLN A 16 4.39 -6.89 -10.56
C GLN A 16 4.54 -5.55 -11.28
N ASP A 17 4.04 -5.44 -12.51
CA ASP A 17 4.05 -4.20 -13.30
C ASP A 17 2.76 -3.37 -13.18
N GLU A 18 1.78 -3.85 -12.40
CA GLU A 18 0.58 -3.07 -12.12
C GLU A 18 0.88 -1.84 -11.26
N ILE A 19 0.08 -0.79 -11.47
CA ILE A 19 0.21 0.48 -10.76
C ILE A 19 -0.84 0.56 -9.65
N ILE A 20 -0.38 0.89 -8.45
CA ILE A 20 -1.22 1.24 -7.31
C ILE A 20 -1.17 2.74 -7.11
N GLU A 21 -2.33 3.34 -6.91
CA GLU A 21 -2.45 4.71 -6.45
C GLU A 21 -2.78 4.73 -4.97
N ILE A 22 -2.08 5.57 -4.21
CA ILE A 22 -2.42 5.82 -2.81
C ILE A 22 -2.75 7.28 -2.61
N LYS A 23 -3.72 7.55 -1.75
CA LYS A 23 -4.12 8.89 -1.35
C LYS A 23 -3.92 9.05 0.15
N LEU A 24 -3.25 10.10 0.55
CA LEU A 24 -2.94 10.37 1.96
C LEU A 24 -2.94 11.87 2.25
N TRP A 25 -2.95 12.25 3.52
CA TRP A 25 -2.82 13.66 3.91
C TRP A 25 -1.35 14.06 3.98
N GLY A 26 -0.96 15.07 3.21
CA GLY A 26 0.43 15.56 3.16
C GLY A 26 0.96 16.03 4.52
N LEU A 27 0.08 16.50 5.41
CA LEU A 27 0.44 16.86 6.78
C LEU A 27 1.11 15.69 7.52
N TYR A 28 0.68 14.45 7.30
CA TYR A 28 1.29 13.30 7.96
C TYR A 28 2.75 13.13 7.54
N LEU A 29 3.08 13.37 6.27
CA LEU A 29 4.46 13.28 5.77
C LEU A 29 5.35 14.39 6.32
N LEU A 30 4.77 15.57 6.58
CA LEU A 30 5.48 16.73 7.14
C LEU A 30 5.63 16.65 8.67
N SER A 31 4.67 16.02 9.35
CA SER A 31 4.64 15.91 10.81
C SER A 31 5.62 14.89 11.36
N THR A 32 6.03 13.94 10.53
CA THR A 32 7.03 12.93 10.89
C THR A 32 8.44 13.51 10.81
N ARG A 33 9.23 13.35 11.88
CA ARG A 33 10.65 13.75 11.92
C ARG A 33 11.53 12.95 10.96
N ALA A 34 11.07 11.78 10.53
CA ALA A 34 11.77 10.94 9.57
C ALA A 34 11.59 11.47 8.15
N SER A 35 12.59 11.25 7.29
CA SER A 35 12.61 11.67 5.88
C SER A 35 11.67 10.84 4.98
N ILE A 36 10.50 10.47 5.50
CA ILE A 36 9.50 9.61 4.85
C ILE A 36 9.05 10.23 3.53
N TYR A 37 8.92 11.55 3.50
CA TYR A 37 8.54 12.26 2.28
C TYR A 37 9.50 11.97 1.13
N ASN A 38 10.80 12.04 1.37
CA ASN A 38 11.80 11.77 0.32
C ASN A 38 11.80 10.29 -0.07
N GLU A 39 11.63 9.37 0.88
CA GLU A 39 11.55 7.94 0.57
C GLU A 39 10.33 7.57 -0.28
N ILE A 40 9.18 8.20 0.01
CA ILE A 40 7.95 8.06 -0.78
C ILE A 40 8.14 8.68 -2.16
N LEU A 41 8.79 9.85 -2.23
CA LEU A 41 9.04 10.57 -3.47
C LEU A 41 9.95 9.77 -4.40
N GLU A 42 11.07 9.24 -3.89
CA GLU A 42 12.03 8.43 -4.65
C GLU A 42 11.42 7.13 -5.18
N ALA A 43 10.56 6.49 -4.39
CA ALA A 43 9.91 5.25 -4.79
C ALA A 43 8.69 5.46 -5.70
N SER A 44 8.16 6.68 -5.77
CA SER A 44 7.00 6.99 -6.60
C SER A 44 7.36 7.00 -8.08
N LEU A 45 6.43 6.53 -8.91
CA LEU A 45 6.57 6.49 -10.37
C LEU A 45 6.75 7.89 -10.98
N ASP A 46 6.13 8.89 -10.37
CA ASP A 46 6.11 10.27 -10.87
C ASP A 46 7.17 11.17 -10.21
N HIS A 47 8.02 10.60 -9.34
CA HIS A 47 8.95 11.34 -8.49
C HIS A 47 8.29 12.51 -7.74
N GLY A 48 7.04 12.30 -7.33
CA GLY A 48 6.20 13.32 -6.73
C GLY A 48 4.71 12.96 -6.75
N PRO A 49 3.87 13.83 -6.14
CA PRO A 49 2.43 13.62 -6.13
C PRO A 49 1.78 13.98 -7.48
N VAL A 50 0.82 13.16 -7.91
CA VAL A 50 0.18 13.22 -9.25
C VAL A 50 -0.88 14.30 -9.36
N GLU A 51 -1.66 14.51 -8.30
CA GLU A 51 -2.73 15.51 -8.28
C GLU A 51 -2.49 16.59 -7.23
N LYS A 52 -2.53 17.85 -7.68
CA LYS A 52 -2.77 19.03 -6.84
C LYS A 52 -4.23 19.40 -6.97
N ASN A 53 -5.15 18.57 -6.45
CA ASN A 53 -6.57 18.88 -6.53
C ASN A 53 -6.88 20.11 -5.65
N PRO A 54 -7.27 21.26 -6.23
CA PRO A 54 -7.52 22.49 -5.46
C PRO A 54 -8.72 22.37 -4.52
N GLN A 55 -9.66 21.45 -4.79
CA GLN A 55 -10.88 21.27 -4.00
C GLN A 55 -10.66 20.44 -2.73
N LYS A 56 -9.54 19.71 -2.63
CA LYS A 56 -9.17 18.93 -1.43
C LYS A 56 -7.76 19.30 -0.97
N PRO A 57 -7.56 20.55 -0.51
CA PRO A 57 -6.25 21.01 -0.07
C PRO A 57 -5.72 20.07 1.03
N GLY A 58 -4.49 19.60 0.84
CA GLY A 58 -3.80 18.74 1.80
C GLY A 58 -3.91 17.23 1.56
N ARG A 59 -4.76 16.75 0.64
CA ARG A 59 -4.66 15.37 0.15
C ARG A 59 -3.74 15.29 -1.06
N ILE A 60 -2.84 14.33 -1.05
CA ILE A 60 -1.89 14.08 -2.12
C ILE A 60 -1.98 12.62 -2.57
N THR A 61 -1.80 12.42 -3.86
CA THR A 61 -1.86 11.10 -4.50
C THR A 61 -0.47 10.72 -4.98
N PHE A 62 0.00 9.52 -4.67
CA PHE A 62 1.22 8.95 -5.21
C PHE A 62 0.92 7.66 -5.96
N ARG A 63 1.73 7.35 -6.96
CA ARG A 63 1.64 6.09 -7.72
C ARG A 63 2.91 5.28 -7.54
N PHE A 64 2.74 3.98 -7.38
CA PHE A 64 3.81 3.01 -7.20
C PHE A 64 3.54 1.80 -8.07
N LYS A 65 4.57 1.05 -8.48
CA LYS A 65 4.29 -0.33 -8.88
C LYS A 65 3.94 -1.16 -7.66
N VAL A 66 3.17 -2.22 -7.85
CA VAL A 66 2.76 -3.13 -6.77
C VAL A 66 3.97 -3.67 -5.99
N LYS A 67 5.07 -3.95 -6.69
CA LYS A 67 6.29 -4.48 -6.07
C LYS A 67 6.92 -3.50 -5.07
N GLU A 68 7.16 -2.24 -5.46
CA GLU A 68 7.67 -1.21 -4.56
C GLU A 68 6.70 -0.92 -3.43
N TRP A 69 5.40 -0.91 -3.72
CA TRP A 69 4.34 -0.72 -2.73
C TRP A 69 4.39 -1.79 -1.62
N GLU A 70 4.31 -3.08 -1.97
CA GLU A 70 4.25 -4.17 -0.99
C GLU A 70 5.58 -4.39 -0.26
N SER A 71 6.72 -4.18 -0.94
CA SER A 71 8.03 -4.46 -0.34
C SER A 71 8.51 -3.36 0.61
N LYS A 72 8.27 -2.08 0.28
CA LYS A 72 8.87 -0.92 0.98
C LYS A 72 7.80 0.03 1.54
N ILE A 73 6.95 0.58 0.69
CA ILE A 73 6.15 1.76 1.03
C ILE A 73 5.04 1.44 2.03
N LYS A 74 4.36 0.31 1.86
CA LYS A 74 3.32 -0.14 2.79
C LYS A 74 3.86 -0.31 4.22
N LYS A 75 5.04 -0.91 4.37
CA LYS A 75 5.70 -1.10 5.67
C LYS A 75 6.13 0.22 6.28
N LEU A 76 6.71 1.11 5.48
CA LEU A 76 7.13 2.45 5.91
C LEU A 76 5.94 3.26 6.46
N LEU A 77 4.84 3.31 5.72
CA LEU A 77 3.63 4.03 6.14
C LEU A 77 3.00 3.41 7.38
N TYR A 78 2.99 2.07 7.48
CA TYR A 78 2.49 1.36 8.65
C TYR A 78 3.31 1.66 9.90
N LEU A 79 4.65 1.63 9.80
CA LEU A 79 5.58 1.91 10.91
C LEU A 79 5.34 3.31 11.50
N HIS A 80 5.06 4.28 10.63
CA HIS A 80 4.81 5.66 11.02
C HIS A 80 3.33 5.98 11.28
N ARG A 81 2.45 4.96 11.27
CA ARG A 81 1.00 5.08 11.51
C ARG A 81 0.33 6.10 10.59
N ILE A 82 0.79 6.20 9.34
CA ILE A 82 0.26 7.14 8.36
C ILE A 82 -0.96 6.51 7.69
N PRO A 83 -2.17 7.08 7.85
CA PRO A 83 -3.36 6.55 7.22
C PRO A 83 -3.35 6.85 5.72
N VAL A 84 -3.64 5.82 4.93
CA VAL A 84 -3.68 5.90 3.46
C VAL A 84 -4.91 5.21 2.90
N ILE A 85 -5.41 5.73 1.79
CA ILE A 85 -6.47 5.13 0.98
C ILE A 85 -5.80 4.55 -0.26
N VAL A 86 -5.90 3.23 -0.43
CA VAL A 86 -5.35 2.55 -1.60
C VAL A 86 -6.45 2.44 -2.65
N THR A 87 -6.19 2.95 -3.84
CA THR A 87 -7.01 2.77 -5.03
C THR A 87 -6.20 1.98 -6.03
N SER A 88 -6.63 0.75 -6.26
CA SER A 88 -6.08 -0.12 -7.29
C SER A 88 -7.22 -0.54 -8.21
N ASN A 89 -6.95 -0.68 -9.50
CA ASN A 89 -7.87 -1.38 -10.41
C ASN A 89 -7.89 -2.89 -10.15
N VAL A 90 -7.07 -3.38 -9.22
CA VAL A 90 -7.10 -4.75 -8.72
C VAL A 90 -8.27 -4.89 -7.76
N SER A 91 -9.24 -5.74 -8.12
CA SER A 91 -10.14 -6.36 -7.17
C SER A 91 -9.31 -7.08 -6.12
N TYR A 92 -8.98 -6.41 -5.02
CA TYR A 92 -8.50 -7.07 -3.81
C TYR A 92 -9.62 -8.01 -3.38
N TYR A 93 -9.55 -9.27 -3.79
CA TYR A 93 -10.26 -10.32 -3.08
C TYR A 93 -9.57 -10.42 -1.72
N PRO A 94 -10.22 -10.02 -0.61
CA PRO A 94 -9.75 -10.51 0.68
C PRO A 94 -9.72 -12.03 0.56
N ALA A 95 -8.63 -12.65 0.99
CA ALA A 95 -8.51 -14.10 0.99
C ALA A 95 -9.81 -14.70 1.52
N SER A 96 -10.57 -15.38 0.66
CA SER A 96 -11.80 -16.03 1.03
C SER A 96 -11.43 -17.07 2.07
N PHE A 97 -11.87 -16.86 3.31
CA PHE A 97 -11.81 -17.87 4.34
C PHE A 97 -12.74 -19.00 3.90
N THR A 98 -12.18 -20.01 3.24
CA THR A 98 -12.86 -21.28 3.00
C THR A 98 -13.11 -21.92 4.36
N ARG A 99 -14.28 -21.68 4.96
CA ARG A 99 -14.76 -22.50 6.07
C ARG A 99 -14.98 -23.90 5.49
N GLN A 100 -14.03 -24.81 5.74
CA GLN A 100 -14.29 -26.23 5.55
C GLN A 100 -15.50 -26.61 6.41
N PRO A 101 -16.56 -27.22 5.86
CA PRO A 101 -17.60 -27.79 6.70
C PRO A 101 -16.98 -28.94 7.50
N GLN A 102 -17.06 -28.86 8.83
CA GLN A 102 -16.75 -30.00 9.69
C GLN A 102 -17.69 -31.13 9.28
N MET A 103 -17.14 -32.24 8.78
CA MET A 103 -17.88 -33.50 8.74
C MET A 103 -18.08 -33.94 10.18
N VAL A 104 -19.33 -33.90 10.65
CA VAL A 104 -19.74 -34.54 11.90
C VAL A 104 -19.82 -36.03 11.60
N ALA A 105 -19.07 -36.81 12.39
CA ALA A 105 -19.02 -38.27 12.35
C ALA A 105 -20.34 -38.90 12.81
#